data_AF-A0A1V5E9S8-F1
#
_entry.id   AF-A0A1V5E9S8-F1
#
_cell.length_a   1.000
_cell.length_b   1.000
_cell.length_c   1.000
_cell.angle_alpha   90.00
_cell.angle_beta   90.00
_cell.angle_gamma   90.00
#
_symmetry.space_group_name_H-M   'P 1'
#
loop_
_entity.id
_entity.type
_entity.pdbx_description
1 polymer ?
#
loop_
_entity_poly.entity_id
_entity_poly.type
_entity_poly.pdbx_seq_one_letter_code
_entity_poly.pdbx_strand_id
1 'polypeptide(L)'
;MSDMIVLKMPGSRASFRTFRYGRAAAAFAAWVAVLAMLAGSVWAAAERKKEAKADKSEPIQITADRLDAYNEQRLVVFSGNAVATQADKVIQADSLHLFYRKDASDPTKAVKGLGNTGDLEKMEARGNVTITQGERIVTGDHAVFYQDEQKIIVTGNAVLKEAKNIIRGERIVVLMNESRGTVESGENKRVTATIYPSESDKKDKEKEKQKEKP
;
A
#
# COMPACT_ATOMS: atom_id res chain seq x y z
N MET A 1 50.80 0.12 -8.75
CA MET A 1 51.36 -0.74 -7.69
C MET A 1 50.33 -0.74 -6.58
N SER A 2 49.30 -1.61 -6.66
CA SER A 2 49.26 -3.01 -6.17
C SER A 2 49.16 -3.02 -4.64
N ASP A 3 48.23 -3.69 -3.96
CA ASP A 3 47.62 -4.97 -4.31
C ASP A 3 46.31 -5.24 -3.57
N MET A 4 45.48 -6.05 -4.21
CA MET A 4 44.22 -6.61 -3.78
C MET A 4 44.48 -7.95 -3.07
N ILE A 5 44.14 -8.07 -1.79
CA ILE A 5 44.31 -9.33 -1.06
C ILE A 5 43.05 -10.17 -1.20
N VAL A 6 43.14 -11.13 -2.13
CA VAL A 6 42.28 -12.31 -2.26
C VAL A 6 42.77 -13.36 -1.25
N LEU A 7 41.89 -13.86 -0.38
CA LEU A 7 42.19 -15.04 0.44
C LEU A 7 41.53 -16.29 -0.17
N LYS A 8 42.41 -17.18 -0.60
CA LYS A 8 42.20 -18.53 -1.16
C LYS A 8 41.82 -19.52 -0.05
N MET A 9 40.87 -20.42 -0.30
CA MET A 9 40.78 -21.72 0.37
C MET A 9 41.00 -22.86 -0.66
N PRO A 10 41.74 -23.93 -0.33
CA PRO A 10 42.10 -25.00 -1.25
C PRO A 10 41.20 -26.25 -1.18
N GLY A 11 40.92 -26.82 -2.35
CA GLY A 11 41.09 -28.25 -2.62
C GLY A 11 39.90 -29.20 -2.40
N SER A 12 39.35 -29.72 -3.49
CA SER A 12 39.29 -31.19 -3.66
C SER A 12 39.22 -31.57 -5.14
N ARG A 13 40.05 -32.54 -5.49
CA ARG A 13 40.32 -33.06 -6.83
C ARG A 13 39.32 -34.18 -7.14
N ALA A 14 38.79 -34.22 -8.35
CA ALA A 14 38.36 -35.46 -8.98
C ALA A 14 38.99 -35.53 -10.38
N SER A 15 39.96 -36.42 -10.51
CA SER A 15 40.58 -36.83 -11.76
C SER A 15 39.82 -38.03 -12.28
N PHE A 16 39.38 -38.03 -13.54
CA PHE A 16 39.17 -39.28 -14.26
C PHE A 16 39.77 -39.20 -15.66
N ARG A 17 40.59 -40.22 -15.91
CA ARG A 17 41.51 -40.37 -17.03
C ARG A 17 40.76 -40.89 -18.25
N THR A 18 41.24 -40.41 -19.38
CA THR A 18 41.10 -40.90 -20.76
C THR A 18 40.77 -42.39 -20.94
N PHE A 19 39.82 -42.69 -21.82
CA PHE A 19 39.76 -43.95 -22.57
C PHE A 19 39.75 -43.68 -24.07
N ARG A 20 40.57 -44.45 -24.80
CA ARG A 20 40.93 -44.27 -26.21
C ARG A 20 40.00 -45.09 -27.13
N TYR A 21 39.61 -44.45 -28.25
CA TYR A 21 39.39 -44.93 -29.62
C TYR A 21 38.77 -46.30 -29.94
N GLY A 22 37.77 -46.28 -30.85
CA GLY A 22 37.35 -47.44 -31.63
C GLY A 22 36.28 -47.20 -32.71
N ARG A 23 36.71 -46.68 -33.88
CA ARG A 23 36.21 -46.91 -35.27
C ARG A 23 34.77 -46.52 -35.68
N ALA A 24 34.71 -45.42 -36.45
CA ALA A 24 34.17 -45.25 -37.81
C ALA A 24 32.76 -45.76 -38.20
N ALA A 25 31.89 -44.79 -38.54
CA ALA A 25 31.04 -44.75 -39.74
C ALA A 25 30.42 -43.33 -39.82
N ALA A 26 31.08 -42.37 -40.49
CA ALA A 26 30.76 -41.97 -41.87
C ALA A 26 29.26 -41.76 -42.13
N ALA A 27 28.79 -40.52 -42.05
CA ALA A 27 28.22 -39.78 -43.19
C ALA A 27 27.46 -38.51 -42.73
N PHE A 28 27.72 -37.44 -43.48
CA PHE A 28 26.89 -36.24 -43.70
C PHE A 28 27.07 -34.96 -42.85
N ALA A 29 27.38 -33.91 -43.61
CA ALA A 29 27.04 -32.50 -43.41
C ALA A 29 27.91 -31.68 -42.45
N ALA A 30 29.15 -31.44 -42.87
CA ALA A 30 29.79 -30.16 -42.62
C ALA A 30 29.04 -29.06 -43.41
N TRP A 31 28.38 -28.14 -42.72
CA TRP A 31 28.24 -26.75 -43.15
C TRP A 31 28.32 -25.87 -41.90
N VAL A 32 29.53 -25.35 -41.68
CA VAL A 32 29.86 -24.38 -40.65
C VAL A 32 29.35 -23.00 -41.11
N ALA A 33 28.75 -22.28 -40.17
CA ALA A 33 28.57 -20.81 -40.16
C ALA A 33 27.62 -20.16 -41.19
N VAL A 34 26.31 -20.16 -40.90
CA VAL A 34 25.42 -18.99 -41.02
C VAL A 34 24.29 -19.12 -39.98
N LEU A 35 23.84 -17.99 -39.42
CA LEU A 35 22.68 -17.81 -38.51
C LEU A 35 22.89 -17.94 -36.99
N ALA A 36 23.90 -17.21 -36.51
CA ALA A 36 23.88 -16.55 -35.20
C ALA A 36 22.83 -15.41 -35.14
N MET A 37 21.53 -15.69 -35.32
CA MET A 37 20.51 -14.63 -35.33
C MET A 37 19.09 -15.05 -34.92
N LEU A 38 18.91 -15.97 -33.96
CA LEU A 38 17.59 -16.30 -33.38
C LEU A 38 17.61 -16.54 -31.85
N ALA A 39 18.43 -15.80 -31.10
CA ALA A 39 18.42 -15.82 -29.62
C ALA A 39 18.12 -14.44 -29.01
N GLY A 40 17.46 -13.56 -29.76
CA GLY A 40 17.20 -12.16 -29.38
C GLY A 40 15.72 -11.85 -29.23
N SER A 41 14.97 -12.59 -28.39
CA SER A 41 13.60 -12.21 -28.01
C SER A 41 13.03 -13.07 -26.88
N VAL A 42 13.72 -13.14 -25.72
CA VAL A 42 13.09 -13.51 -24.43
C VAL A 42 13.66 -12.60 -23.33
N TRP A 43 13.61 -11.29 -23.55
CA TRP A 43 13.77 -10.26 -22.52
C TRP A 43 12.62 -9.26 -22.66
N ALA A 44 11.38 -9.76 -22.62
CA ALA A 44 10.19 -8.94 -22.73
C ALA A 44 9.00 -9.60 -22.01
N ALA A 45 9.17 -9.99 -20.74
CA ALA A 45 8.07 -10.37 -19.86
C ALA A 45 8.52 -10.41 -18.39
N ALA A 46 9.24 -9.38 -17.94
CA ALA A 46 9.49 -9.16 -16.51
C ALA A 46 9.17 -7.70 -16.14
N GLU A 47 8.12 -7.15 -16.76
CA GLU A 47 7.47 -5.93 -16.29
C GLU A 47 5.97 -6.19 -16.24
N ARG A 48 5.49 -6.48 -15.03
CA ARG A 48 4.19 -6.06 -14.48
C ARG A 48 3.88 -6.92 -13.26
N LYS A 49 4.43 -6.49 -12.13
CA LYS A 49 3.72 -6.37 -10.85
C LYS A 49 4.58 -5.50 -9.94
N LYS A 50 4.60 -4.19 -10.25
CA LYS A 50 4.73 -3.20 -9.19
C LYS A 50 3.43 -3.32 -8.39
N GLU A 51 3.46 -4.17 -7.37
CA GLU A 51 2.51 -4.07 -6.27
C GLU A 51 2.60 -2.64 -5.74
N ALA A 52 1.45 -1.98 -5.67
CA ALA A 52 1.31 -0.64 -5.12
C ALA A 52 1.76 -0.65 -3.66
N LYS A 53 3.06 -0.41 -3.44
CA LYS A 53 3.54 0.09 -2.16
C LYS A 53 2.89 1.47 -2.03
N ALA A 54 1.98 1.62 -1.06
CA ALA A 54 1.42 2.90 -0.69
C ALA A 54 2.59 3.91 -0.60
N ASP A 55 2.61 4.88 -1.51
CA ASP A 55 3.72 5.79 -1.69
C ASP A 55 3.77 6.76 -0.50
N LYS A 56 4.56 6.40 0.52
CA LYS A 56 4.95 7.28 1.64
C LYS A 56 5.76 8.50 1.18
N SER A 57 6.03 8.63 -0.12
CA SER A 57 6.85 9.66 -0.76
C SER A 57 6.05 10.87 -1.23
N GLU A 58 4.73 10.77 -1.32
CA GLU A 58 3.91 11.89 -1.78
C GLU A 58 3.70 12.93 -0.66
N PRO A 59 3.76 14.23 -1.00
CA PRO A 59 3.61 15.31 -0.03
C PRO A 59 2.20 15.31 0.56
N ILE A 60 2.10 15.62 1.86
CA ILE A 60 0.83 15.87 2.52
C ILE A 60 0.53 17.36 2.39
N GLN A 61 -0.59 17.70 1.75
CA GLN A 61 -1.09 19.07 1.68
C GLN A 61 -2.27 19.23 2.62
N ILE A 62 -2.24 20.24 3.50
CA ILE A 62 -3.33 20.55 4.43
C ILE A 62 -3.82 21.97 4.19
N THR A 63 -5.13 22.15 4.02
CA THR A 63 -5.80 23.45 3.89
C THR A 63 -6.85 23.61 4.98
N ALA A 64 -6.93 24.77 5.60
CA ALA A 64 -7.91 25.11 6.63
C ALA A 64 -8.04 26.63 6.77
N ASP A 65 -9.05 27.09 7.50
CA ASP A 65 -9.29 28.52 7.75
C ASP A 65 -8.25 29.12 8.71
N ARG A 66 -7.75 28.31 9.67
CA ARG A 66 -6.77 28.74 10.67
C ARG A 66 -5.76 27.63 11.01
N LEU A 67 -4.53 28.05 11.31
CA LEU A 67 -3.44 27.21 11.82
C LEU A 67 -2.94 27.79 13.15
N ASP A 68 -2.94 26.97 14.20
CA ASP A 68 -2.32 27.27 15.48
C ASP A 68 -1.21 26.24 15.78
N ALA A 69 -0.02 26.71 16.14
CA ALA A 69 1.11 25.84 16.49
C ALA A 69 1.50 26.01 17.96
N TYR A 70 1.42 24.92 18.71
CA TYR A 70 1.73 24.84 20.13
C TYR A 70 3.04 24.08 20.33
N ASN A 71 4.15 24.80 20.28
CA ASN A 71 5.49 24.21 20.31
C ASN A 71 5.78 23.41 21.58
N GLU A 72 5.34 23.91 22.75
CA GLU A 72 5.52 23.22 24.04
C GLU A 72 4.78 21.87 24.09
N GLN A 73 3.63 21.81 23.42
CA GLN A 73 2.80 20.62 23.32
C GLN A 73 3.15 19.74 22.11
N ARG A 74 4.02 20.24 21.20
CA ARG A 74 4.37 19.62 19.92
C ARG A 74 3.12 19.29 19.10
N LEU A 75 2.19 20.23 19.10
CA LEU A 75 0.87 20.11 18.50
C LEU A 75 0.66 21.21 17.46
N VAL A 76 0.24 20.84 16.25
CA VAL A 76 -0.23 21.77 15.23
C VAL A 76 -1.72 21.51 14.99
N VAL A 77 -2.53 22.55 15.09
CA VAL A 77 -3.99 22.47 14.92
C VAL A 77 -4.40 23.26 13.69
N PHE A 78 -5.00 22.57 12.73
CA PHE A 78 -5.69 23.16 11.59
C PHE A 78 -7.19 23.16 11.90
N SER A 79 -7.85 24.31 11.83
CA SER A 79 -9.27 24.44 12.19
C SER A 79 -10.04 25.25 11.16
N GLY A 80 -11.33 24.92 11.02
CA GLY A 80 -12.21 25.49 10.01
C GLY A 80 -12.02 24.79 8.67
N ASN A 81 -12.93 23.87 8.35
CA ASN A 81 -12.98 23.14 7.08
C ASN A 81 -11.62 22.51 6.69
N ALA A 82 -10.99 21.82 7.63
CA ALA A 82 -9.67 21.26 7.46
C ALA A 82 -9.69 20.08 6.47
N VAL A 83 -8.84 20.15 5.44
CA VAL A 83 -8.70 19.11 4.42
C VAL A 83 -7.23 18.74 4.28
N ALA A 84 -6.89 17.48 4.52
CA ALA A 84 -5.57 16.91 4.26
C ALA A 84 -5.63 15.99 3.03
N THR A 85 -4.70 16.15 2.10
CA THR A 85 -4.60 15.37 0.87
C THR A 85 -3.19 14.79 0.73
N GLN A 86 -3.09 13.50 0.41
CA GLN A 86 -1.84 12.82 0.10
C GLN A 86 -2.11 11.76 -0.96
N ALA A 87 -1.47 11.86 -2.13
CA ALA A 87 -1.76 10.99 -3.26
C ALA A 87 -3.26 10.93 -3.59
N ASP A 88 -3.85 9.74 -3.55
CA ASP A 88 -5.27 9.47 -3.78
C ASP A 88 -6.13 9.54 -2.50
N LYS A 89 -5.52 9.87 -1.35
CA LYS A 89 -6.18 9.93 -0.04
C LYS A 89 -6.55 11.37 0.32
N VAL A 90 -7.80 11.57 0.71
CA VAL A 90 -8.33 12.85 1.18
C VAL A 90 -8.99 12.66 2.54
N ILE A 91 -8.64 13.47 3.52
CA ILE A 91 -9.23 13.50 4.86
C ILE A 91 -9.83 14.90 5.07
N GLN A 92 -11.11 14.96 5.38
CA GLN A 92 -11.83 16.20 5.66
C GLN A 92 -12.39 16.14 7.08
N ALA A 93 -12.32 17.24 7.81
CA ALA A 93 -12.87 17.38 9.16
C ALA A 93 -13.06 18.86 9.53
N ASP A 94 -13.77 19.14 10.62
CA ASP A 94 -13.86 20.49 11.16
C ASP A 94 -12.50 20.98 11.67
N SER A 95 -11.69 20.06 12.22
CA SER A 95 -10.31 20.33 12.65
C SER A 95 -9.39 19.11 12.57
N LEU A 96 -8.10 19.34 12.31
CA LEU A 96 -7.02 18.36 12.31
C LEU A 96 -5.96 18.74 13.34
N HIS A 97 -5.63 17.81 14.23
CA HIS A 97 -4.64 17.98 15.29
C HIS A 97 -3.46 17.03 15.03
N LEU A 98 -2.30 17.58 14.71
CA LEU A 98 -1.09 16.82 14.39
C LEU A 98 -0.15 16.86 15.59
N PHE A 99 0.21 15.68 16.10
CA PHE A 99 1.11 15.51 17.23
C PHE A 99 2.45 14.97 16.73
N TYR A 100 3.55 15.61 17.14
CA TYR A 100 4.92 15.28 16.72
C TYR A 100 5.74 14.66 17.85
N ARG A 101 6.69 13.79 17.48
CA ARG A 101 7.61 13.11 18.42
C ARG A 101 8.53 14.06 19.18
N LYS A 102 9.13 13.59 20.27
CA LYS A 102 9.97 14.40 21.18
C LYS A 102 11.36 14.68 20.61
N ASP A 103 11.79 13.77 19.75
CA ASP A 103 13.05 13.66 19.05
C ASP A 103 12.99 14.22 17.62
N ALA A 104 11.81 14.71 17.20
CA ALA A 104 11.67 15.60 16.05
C ALA A 104 12.49 16.86 16.34
N SER A 105 13.69 16.88 15.76
CA SER A 105 14.73 17.84 16.08
C SER A 105 14.25 19.27 15.79
N ASP A 106 13.88 19.99 16.87
CA ASP A 106 13.45 21.41 16.93
C ASP A 106 11.92 21.64 16.82
N PRO A 107 11.24 22.17 17.88
CA PRO A 107 9.82 22.53 17.86
C PRO A 107 9.46 23.60 16.82
N THR A 108 10.42 24.45 16.42
CA THR A 108 10.23 25.40 15.29
C THR A 108 10.17 24.69 13.93
N LYS A 109 10.57 23.41 13.89
CA LYS A 109 10.31 22.51 12.77
C LYS A 109 8.99 21.77 12.86
N ALA A 110 8.10 21.98 13.84
CA ALA A 110 6.73 21.51 13.66
C ALA A 110 6.07 22.21 12.45
N VAL A 111 6.40 23.49 12.24
CA VAL A 111 5.96 24.28 11.07
C VAL A 111 6.81 24.00 9.81
N LYS A 112 8.12 23.74 9.94
CA LYS A 112 8.98 23.33 8.79
C LYS A 112 8.89 21.83 8.44
N GLY A 113 8.37 21.02 9.35
CA GLY A 113 8.24 19.56 9.31
C GLY A 113 6.90 19.10 8.73
N LEU A 114 6.08 20.05 8.26
CA LEU A 114 5.03 19.77 7.29
C LEU A 114 5.56 19.06 6.02
N GLY A 115 6.88 19.06 5.79
CA GLY A 115 7.54 18.29 4.72
C GLY A 115 8.06 16.90 5.11
N ASN A 116 8.10 16.52 6.40
CA ASN A 116 8.61 15.22 6.83
C ASN A 116 7.57 14.43 7.62
N THR A 117 6.79 13.65 6.89
CA THR A 117 5.82 12.66 7.40
C THR A 117 6.43 11.65 8.39
N GLY A 118 7.77 11.55 8.45
CA GLY A 118 8.49 10.72 9.42
C GLY A 118 8.45 11.22 10.86
N ASP A 119 8.23 12.52 11.12
CA ASP A 119 8.27 13.07 12.48
C ASP A 119 6.90 13.10 13.17
N LEU A 120 5.82 12.85 12.40
CA LEU A 120 4.45 12.77 12.88
C LEU A 120 4.26 11.50 13.72
N GLU A 121 3.74 11.65 14.93
CA GLU A 121 3.39 10.52 15.81
C GLU A 121 1.95 10.06 15.55
N LYS A 122 1.02 11.01 15.63
CA LYS A 122 -0.41 10.78 15.38
C LYS A 122 -1.09 12.03 14.83
N MET A 123 -2.19 11.82 14.12
CA MET A 123 -3.08 12.87 13.64
C MET A 123 -4.51 12.58 14.08
N GLU A 124 -5.19 13.55 14.67
CA GLU A 124 -6.59 13.44 15.09
C GLU A 124 -7.46 14.36 14.26
N ALA A 125 -8.43 13.78 13.55
CA ALA A 125 -9.47 14.48 12.84
C ALA A 125 -10.73 14.55 13.71
N ARG A 126 -11.28 15.75 13.91
CA ARG A 126 -12.43 15.96 14.79
C ARG A 126 -13.53 16.70 14.06
N GLY A 127 -14.75 16.19 14.19
CA GLY A 127 -15.97 16.77 13.62
C GLY A 127 -16.12 16.46 12.13
N ASN A 128 -17.30 15.97 11.75
CA ASN A 128 -17.69 15.68 10.36
C ASN A 128 -16.60 14.98 9.53
N VAL A 129 -15.96 13.96 10.12
CA VAL A 129 -14.78 13.34 9.51
C VAL A 129 -15.20 12.53 8.30
N THR A 130 -14.53 12.79 7.16
CA THR A 130 -14.68 12.04 5.91
C THR A 130 -13.31 11.69 5.35
N ILE A 131 -13.06 10.40 5.17
CA ILE A 131 -11.81 9.85 4.62
C ILE A 131 -12.15 9.19 3.29
N THR A 132 -11.57 9.66 2.21
CA THR A 132 -11.79 9.14 0.85
C THR A 132 -10.49 8.56 0.29
N GLN A 133 -10.56 7.37 -0.28
CA GLN A 133 -9.49 6.77 -1.06
C GLN A 133 -10.06 5.96 -2.22
N GLY A 134 -9.90 6.44 -3.45
CA GLY A 134 -10.53 5.82 -4.63
C GLY A 134 -12.04 5.70 -4.46
N GLU A 135 -12.58 4.48 -4.50
CA GLU A 135 -14.01 4.20 -4.30
C GLU A 135 -14.42 3.99 -2.84
N ARG A 136 -13.46 4.03 -1.90
CA ARG A 136 -13.69 3.81 -0.47
C ARG A 136 -13.89 5.14 0.24
N ILE A 137 -14.96 5.24 1.01
CA ILE A 137 -15.29 6.40 1.83
C ILE A 137 -15.56 5.92 3.26
N VAL A 138 -14.86 6.48 4.23
CA VAL A 138 -15.10 6.25 5.66
C VAL A 138 -15.54 7.55 6.30
N THR A 139 -16.69 7.57 6.95
CA THR A 139 -17.19 8.74 7.68
C THR A 139 -17.32 8.44 9.16
N GLY A 140 -17.22 9.47 10.01
CA GLY A 140 -17.49 9.39 11.44
C GLY A 140 -17.34 10.73 12.15
N ASP A 141 -17.50 10.74 13.47
CA ASP A 141 -17.42 11.96 14.28
C ASP A 141 -15.96 12.31 14.64
N HIS A 142 -15.11 11.29 14.77
CA HIS A 142 -13.70 11.44 15.14
C HIS A 142 -12.86 10.36 14.46
N ALA A 143 -11.64 10.70 14.04
CA ALA A 143 -10.66 9.72 13.57
C ALA A 143 -9.27 9.99 14.12
N VAL A 144 -8.54 8.92 14.42
CA VAL A 144 -7.14 8.96 14.85
C VAL A 144 -6.31 8.12 13.91
N PHE A 145 -5.29 8.75 13.33
CA PHE A 145 -4.28 8.08 12.53
C PHE A 145 -2.97 7.97 13.32
N TYR A 146 -2.49 6.75 13.51
CA TYR A 146 -1.21 6.44 14.12
C TYR A 146 -0.19 6.16 13.03
N GLN A 147 0.83 7.02 12.93
CA GLN A 147 1.82 6.97 11.85
C GLN A 147 2.71 5.73 11.96
N ASP A 148 3.14 5.38 13.18
CA ASP A 148 4.03 4.23 13.40
C ASP A 148 3.33 2.89 13.13
N GLU A 149 2.09 2.77 13.57
CA GLU A 149 1.28 1.56 13.38
C GLU A 149 0.63 1.49 11.99
N GLN A 150 0.64 2.58 11.23
CA GLN A 150 -0.10 2.73 9.97
C GLN A 150 -1.58 2.33 10.15
N LYS A 151 -2.18 2.83 11.24
CA LYS A 151 -3.51 2.44 11.73
C LYS A 151 -4.43 3.65 11.79
N ILE A 152 -5.60 3.57 11.17
CA ILE A 152 -6.68 4.55 11.34
C ILE A 152 -7.75 3.95 12.25
N ILE A 153 -8.21 4.72 13.23
CA ILE A 153 -9.38 4.39 14.04
C ILE A 153 -10.41 5.49 13.83
N VAL A 154 -11.56 5.17 13.26
CA VAL A 154 -12.70 6.06 13.11
C VAL A 154 -13.75 5.67 14.14
N THR A 155 -14.32 6.65 14.83
CA THR A 155 -15.29 6.47 15.91
C THR A 155 -16.43 7.46 15.81
N GLY A 156 -17.59 7.08 16.34
CA GLY A 156 -18.80 7.90 16.34
C GLY A 156 -19.49 7.78 14.99
N ASN A 157 -20.63 7.10 14.99
CA ASN A 157 -21.46 6.87 13.81
C ASN A 157 -20.66 6.43 12.57
N ALA A 158 -19.70 5.52 12.76
CA ALA A 158 -18.72 5.19 11.75
C ALA A 158 -19.37 4.39 10.60
N VAL A 159 -19.17 4.87 9.37
CA VAL A 159 -19.69 4.23 8.15
C VAL A 159 -18.56 4.05 7.15
N LEU A 160 -18.35 2.82 6.69
CA LEU A 160 -17.49 2.50 5.55
C LEU A 160 -18.40 2.22 4.34
N LYS A 161 -18.15 2.93 3.25
CA LYS A 161 -18.78 2.71 1.96
C LYS A 161 -17.71 2.32 0.95
N GLU A 162 -17.96 1.26 0.19
CA GLU A 162 -17.09 0.81 -0.90
C GLU A 162 -17.96 0.43 -2.09
N ALA A 163 -17.87 1.21 -3.17
CA ALA A 163 -18.77 1.12 -4.31
C ALA A 163 -20.26 1.18 -3.87
N LYS A 164 -20.96 0.04 -3.92
CA LYS A 164 -22.35 -0.10 -3.46
C LYS A 164 -22.45 -0.61 -2.02
N ASN A 165 -21.39 -1.22 -1.49
CA ASN A 165 -21.39 -1.85 -0.18
C ASN A 165 -21.32 -0.79 0.92
N ILE A 166 -22.07 -0.99 2.01
CA ILE A 166 -22.10 -0.09 3.16
C ILE A 166 -21.98 -0.91 4.43
N ILE A 167 -21.05 -0.54 5.30
CA ILE A 167 -20.83 -1.14 6.62
C ILE A 167 -20.95 -0.04 7.67
N ARG A 168 -21.76 -0.27 8.69
CA ARG A 168 -21.99 0.66 9.81
C ARG A 168 -21.58 0.03 11.14
N GLY A 169 -20.90 0.80 11.97
CA GLY A 169 -20.48 0.41 13.31
C GLY A 169 -20.26 1.61 14.21
N GLU A 170 -19.86 1.36 15.46
CA GLU A 170 -19.49 2.43 16.39
C GLU A 170 -18.03 2.83 16.20
N ARG A 171 -17.18 1.85 15.90
CA ARG A 171 -15.74 2.01 15.66
C ARG A 171 -15.32 1.21 14.44
N ILE A 172 -14.53 1.82 13.58
CA ILE A 172 -13.89 1.18 12.42
C ILE A 172 -12.39 1.34 12.58
N VAL A 173 -11.67 0.22 12.60
CA VAL A 173 -10.21 0.17 12.64
C VAL A 173 -9.71 -0.29 11.28
N VAL A 174 -8.78 0.45 10.67
CA VAL A 174 -8.17 0.13 9.38
C VAL A 174 -6.66 0.05 9.55
N LEU A 175 -6.09 -1.11 9.25
CA LEU A 175 -4.65 -1.36 9.22
C LEU A 175 -4.17 -1.22 7.77
N MET A 176 -3.46 -0.14 7.47
CA MET A 176 -3.04 0.17 6.09
C MET A 176 -2.00 -0.83 5.56
N ASN A 177 -1.13 -1.36 6.43
CA ASN A 177 -0.10 -2.33 6.03
C ASN A 177 -0.68 -3.70 5.69
N GLU A 178 -1.79 -4.08 6.32
CA GLU A 178 -2.39 -5.42 6.21
C GLU A 178 -3.58 -5.46 5.24
N SER A 179 -3.97 -4.30 4.68
CA SER A 179 -5.23 -4.17 3.91
C SER A 179 -6.43 -4.75 4.67
N ARG A 180 -6.42 -4.68 5.99
CA ARG A 180 -7.41 -5.29 6.88
C ARG A 180 -8.18 -4.21 7.63
N GLY A 181 -9.50 -4.31 7.60
CA GLY A 181 -10.41 -3.47 8.39
C GLY A 181 -11.19 -4.31 9.39
N THR A 182 -11.43 -3.79 10.59
CA THR A 182 -12.32 -4.39 11.59
C THR A 182 -13.36 -3.35 11.98
N VAL A 183 -14.61 -3.78 12.09
CA VAL A 183 -15.73 -2.93 12.51
C VAL A 183 -16.28 -3.49 13.81
N GLU A 184 -16.33 -2.65 14.83
CA GLU A 184 -16.79 -2.99 16.17
C GLU A 184 -18.12 -2.30 16.46
N SER A 185 -18.99 -3.03 17.15
CA SER A 185 -20.20 -2.47 17.74
C SER A 185 -19.90 -1.81 19.07
N GLY A 186 -20.56 -0.69 19.35
CA GLY A 186 -20.60 -0.09 20.68
C GLY A 186 -21.51 -0.89 21.62
N GLU A 187 -21.52 -0.54 22.91
CA GLU A 187 -22.43 -1.11 23.90
C GLU A 187 -23.87 -1.02 23.39
N ASN A 188 -24.55 -2.17 23.31
CA ASN A 188 -25.93 -2.33 22.83
C ASN A 188 -26.22 -1.97 21.36
N LYS A 189 -25.20 -1.82 20.49
CA LYS A 189 -25.41 -1.67 19.03
C LYS A 189 -24.98 -2.93 18.28
N ARG A 190 -25.40 -3.08 17.02
CA ARG A 190 -24.96 -4.16 16.12
C ARG A 190 -24.25 -3.58 14.91
N VAL A 191 -23.19 -4.24 14.47
CA VAL A 191 -22.58 -3.98 13.17
C VAL A 191 -23.58 -4.37 12.08
N THR A 192 -23.81 -3.48 11.12
CA THR A 192 -24.73 -3.73 9.99
C THR A 192 -23.97 -3.61 8.69
N ALA A 193 -24.03 -4.63 7.84
CA ALA A 193 -23.43 -4.62 6.51
C ALA A 193 -24.51 -4.84 5.45
N THR A 194 -24.56 -3.95 4.46
CA THR A 194 -25.38 -4.10 3.25
C THR A 194 -24.42 -4.34 2.10
N ILE A 195 -24.42 -5.58 1.59
CA ILE A 195 -23.56 -6.01 0.49
C ILE A 195 -24.45 -6.17 -0.75
N TYR A 196 -24.09 -5.50 -1.83
CA TYR A 196 -24.82 -5.61 -3.09
C TYR A 196 -24.11 -6.63 -3.99
N PRO A 197 -24.83 -7.63 -4.53
CA PRO A 197 -24.25 -8.56 -5.49
C PRO A 197 -23.81 -7.80 -6.75
N SER A 198 -22.60 -8.07 -7.22
CA SER A 198 -22.10 -7.53 -8.48
C SER A 198 -22.86 -8.17 -9.65
N GLU A 199 -23.09 -7.39 -10.71
CA GLU A 199 -23.83 -7.83 -11.91
C GLU A 199 -23.15 -9.00 -12.65
N SER A 200 -21.89 -9.31 -12.33
CA SER A 200 -21.18 -10.51 -12.80
C SER A 200 -21.90 -11.81 -12.43
N ASP A 201 -22.50 -11.88 -11.25
CA ASP A 201 -23.13 -13.11 -10.73
C ASP A 201 -24.51 -13.37 -11.34
N LYS A 202 -25.12 -12.34 -11.95
CA LYS A 202 -26.42 -12.47 -12.64
C LYS A 202 -26.26 -13.08 -14.03
N LYS A 203 -25.18 -12.76 -14.75
CA LYS A 203 -24.91 -13.28 -16.11
C LYS A 203 -24.61 -14.77 -16.13
N ASP A 204 -23.99 -15.31 -15.07
CA ASP A 204 -23.69 -16.75 -15.00
C ASP A 204 -24.94 -17.57 -14.64
N LYS A 205 -25.82 -17.05 -13.77
CA LYS A 205 -27.10 -17.70 -13.44
C LYS A 205 -28.12 -17.70 -14.59
N GLU A 206 -28.00 -16.78 -15.54
CA GLU A 206 -28.86 -16.73 -16.72
C GLU A 206 -28.37 -17.64 -17.86
N LYS A 207 -27.05 -17.86 -17.96
CA LYS A 207 -26.45 -18.83 -18.91
C LYS A 207 -26.64 -20.29 -18.50
N GLU A 208 -26.75 -20.58 -17.21
CA GLU A 208 -27.03 -21.93 -16.71
C GLU A 208 -28.49 -22.34 -16.94
N LYS A 209 -29.45 -21.41 -16.72
CA LYS A 209 -30.87 -21.65 -17.01
C LYS A 209 -31.21 -21.77 -18.51
N GLN A 210 -30.35 -21.31 -19.41
CA GLN A 210 -30.52 -21.46 -20.86
C GLN A 210 -29.94 -22.78 -21.41
N LYS A 211 -29.18 -23.55 -20.62
CA LYS A 211 -28.65 -24.87 -21.02
C LYS A 211 -29.53 -26.06 -20.59
N GLU A 212 -30.51 -25.84 -19.73
CA GLU A 212 -31.34 -26.90 -19.13
C GLU A 212 -32.79 -26.91 -19.63
N LYS A 213 -33.12 -26.09 -20.65
CA LYS A 213 -34.43 -26.16 -21.30
C LYS A 213 -34.34 -27.15 -22.48
N PRO A 214 -35.10 -28.26 -22.46
CA PRO A 214 -35.05 -29.32 -23.47
C PRO A 214 -35.53 -28.85 -24.84
#